data_AF-A0A0F9TAF3-F1
#
_entry.id   AF-A0A0F9TAF3-F1
#
_cell.length_a   1.000
_cell.length_b   1.000
_cell.length_c   1.000
_cell.angle_alpha   90.00
_cell.angle_beta   90.00
_cell.angle_gamma   90.00
#
_symmetry.space_group_name_H-M   'P 1'
#
loop_
_entity.id
_entity.type
_entity.pdbx_description
1 polymer ?
#
loop_
_entity_poly.entity_id
_entity_poly.type
_entity_poly.pdbx_seq_one_letter_code
_entity_poly.pdbx_strand_id
1 'polypeptide(L)'
;MPKCEREEWFKAIMTDGGVGTTKESELPQIVGSFLMQELYDDTSGTFQDCSEYNETITGYLVLVGKEGQDLLNCDQAKKVFDWDGQSFADLDAKLIEAVNNKQIVLIHCENDTYKDKTSLKVQWIDTGDAQPGGSIKKLDSSELKKLDARFKRKAKPKAATAAKPAAKPAAKAKPTTPKKPVTPKKAAPAKAEAAPGSCSKDDVWEFVCNEELWNEGVTIDTVSEAWTQAIEEMGPDEDKFSVEDWFVIRDAICKKVFAF
;
A
#
# COMPACT_ATOMS: atom_id res chain seq x y z
N MET A 1 -16.20 3.81 24.17
CA MET A 1 -15.20 3.35 23.18
C MET A 1 -14.21 4.47 22.93
N PRO A 2 -12.99 4.19 22.46
CA PRO A 2 -12.01 5.24 22.20
C PRO A 2 -12.52 6.16 21.08
N LYS A 3 -12.14 7.44 21.17
CA LYS A 3 -12.30 8.41 20.10
C LYS A 3 -11.72 7.86 18.80
N CYS A 4 -12.21 8.36 17.67
CA CYS A 4 -11.64 8.11 16.36
C CYS A 4 -10.27 8.80 16.21
N GLU A 5 -9.29 8.26 16.94
CA GLU A 5 -7.88 8.62 16.88
C GLU A 5 -7.08 7.53 16.14
N ARG A 6 -7.77 6.73 15.31
CA ARG A 6 -7.22 5.56 14.62
C ARG A 6 -7.10 5.81 13.12
N GLU A 7 -6.07 5.23 12.53
CA GLU A 7 -5.86 5.23 11.09
C GLU A 7 -6.70 4.14 10.45
N GLU A 8 -7.87 4.50 9.93
CA GLU A 8 -8.88 3.53 9.52
C GLU A 8 -9.74 4.09 8.37
N TRP A 9 -10.58 3.21 7.83
CA TRP A 9 -11.60 3.55 6.84
C TRP A 9 -12.95 3.86 7.49
N PHE A 10 -13.58 4.95 7.06
CA PHE A 10 -14.89 5.36 7.57
C PHE A 10 -15.84 5.68 6.43
N LYS A 11 -17.11 5.32 6.59
CA LYS A 11 -18.18 6.00 5.86
C LYS A 11 -18.61 7.20 6.66
N ALA A 12 -18.60 8.35 6.02
CA ALA A 12 -18.92 9.62 6.65
C ALA A 12 -19.88 10.43 5.79
N ILE A 13 -20.71 11.24 6.43
CA ILE A 13 -21.57 12.22 5.77
C ILE A 13 -20.80 13.53 5.67
N MET A 14 -20.76 14.10 4.47
CA MET A 14 -20.22 15.45 4.30
C MET A 14 -21.20 16.48 4.90
N THR A 15 -20.73 17.24 5.88
CA THR A 15 -21.54 18.21 6.66
C THR A 15 -21.23 19.66 6.31
N ASP A 16 -20.04 19.92 5.78
CA ASP A 16 -19.63 21.21 5.24
C ASP A 16 -18.56 20.95 4.18
N GLY A 17 -18.41 21.88 3.25
CA GLY A 17 -17.21 21.96 2.43
C GLY A 17 -17.31 22.87 1.22
N GLY A 18 -16.15 23.09 0.63
CA GLY A 18 -15.95 23.98 -0.50
C GLY A 18 -14.52 23.94 -1.01
N VAL A 19 -14.24 24.78 -2.00
CA VAL A 19 -12.89 24.92 -2.57
C VAL A 19 -12.14 26.06 -1.88
N GLY A 20 -10.95 25.77 -1.39
CA GLY A 20 -10.05 26.75 -0.79
C GLY A 20 -8.65 26.67 -1.39
N THR A 21 -7.72 27.40 -0.76
CA THR A 21 -6.30 27.36 -1.13
C THR A 21 -5.42 27.00 0.07
N THR A 22 -4.30 26.34 -0.19
CA THR A 22 -3.26 26.11 0.84
C THR A 22 -2.65 27.45 1.27
N LYS A 23 -2.37 27.64 2.56
CA LYS A 23 -1.88 28.92 3.09
C LYS A 23 -0.53 29.37 2.53
N GLU A 24 0.39 28.45 2.29
CA GLU A 24 1.78 28.79 1.90
C GLU A 24 1.99 28.83 0.38
N SER A 25 1.35 27.91 -0.35
CA SER A 25 1.57 27.74 -1.80
C SER A 25 0.38 28.11 -2.67
N GLU A 26 -0.72 28.57 -2.07
CA GLU A 26 -1.96 28.96 -2.77
C GLU A 26 -2.52 27.89 -3.73
N LEU A 27 -2.17 26.61 -3.50
CA LEU A 27 -2.65 25.49 -4.30
C LEU A 27 -4.13 25.23 -4.01
N PRO A 28 -4.95 24.94 -5.04
CA PRO A 28 -6.37 24.63 -4.86
C PRO A 28 -6.53 23.33 -4.07
N GLN A 29 -7.45 23.33 -3.11
CA GLN A 29 -7.77 22.18 -2.27
C GLN A 29 -9.26 22.11 -1.98
N ILE A 30 -9.77 20.90 -1.79
CA ILE A 30 -11.07 20.71 -1.12
C ILE A 30 -10.85 20.85 0.37
N VAL A 31 -11.73 21.61 1.01
CA VAL A 31 -11.86 21.66 2.47
C VAL A 31 -13.23 21.11 2.81
N GLY A 32 -13.30 20.04 3.59
CA GLY A 32 -14.57 19.39 3.93
C GLY A 32 -14.62 18.93 5.39
N SER A 33 -15.81 18.95 5.98
CA SER A 33 -16.09 18.40 7.31
C SER A 33 -16.94 17.15 7.19
N PHE A 34 -16.48 16.04 7.74
CA PHE A 34 -17.08 14.72 7.58
C PHE A 34 -17.54 14.18 8.93
N LEU A 35 -18.84 13.92 9.08
CA LEU A 35 -19.44 13.27 10.25
C LEU A 35 -19.38 11.76 10.07
N MET A 36 -18.62 11.09 10.92
CA MET A 36 -18.44 9.63 10.85
C MET A 36 -19.75 8.91 11.16
N GLN A 37 -20.06 7.88 10.39
CA GLN A 37 -21.28 7.07 10.55
C GLN A 37 -20.94 5.61 10.76
N GLU A 38 -20.03 5.06 9.96
CA GLU A 38 -19.58 3.67 10.10
C GLU A 38 -18.06 3.60 10.04
N LEU A 39 -17.47 2.76 10.89
CA LEU A 39 -16.05 2.40 10.91
C LEU A 39 -15.89 1.03 10.24
N TYR A 40 -14.89 0.87 9.37
CA TYR A 40 -14.55 -0.43 8.83
C TYR A 40 -13.79 -1.27 9.86
N ASP A 41 -14.18 -2.53 10.01
CA ASP A 41 -13.47 -3.52 10.82
C ASP A 41 -12.82 -4.54 9.88
N ASP A 42 -11.50 -4.46 9.76
CA ASP A 42 -10.69 -5.36 8.93
C ASP A 42 -10.85 -6.84 9.32
N THR A 43 -11.16 -7.13 10.58
CA THR A 43 -11.29 -8.50 11.08
C THR A 43 -12.56 -9.16 10.55
N SER A 44 -13.69 -8.44 10.63
CA SER A 44 -14.96 -8.92 10.09
C SER A 44 -15.13 -8.63 8.59
N GLY A 45 -14.34 -7.71 8.04
CA GLY A 45 -14.49 -7.17 6.70
C GLY A 45 -15.78 -6.37 6.51
N THR A 46 -16.36 -5.85 7.60
CA THR A 46 -17.66 -5.16 7.58
C THR A 46 -17.58 -3.76 8.20
N PHE A 47 -18.53 -2.91 7.82
CA PHE A 47 -18.72 -1.61 8.46
C PHE A 47 -19.58 -1.75 9.71
N GLN A 48 -19.13 -1.17 10.82
CA GLN A 48 -19.83 -1.13 12.09
C GLN A 48 -20.30 0.31 12.37
N ASP A 49 -21.54 0.47 12.83
CA ASP A 49 -22.10 1.79 13.18
C ASP A 49 -21.29 2.42 14.32
N CYS A 50 -20.84 3.65 14.08
CA CYS A 50 -20.13 4.48 15.04
C CYS A 50 -20.77 5.88 15.14
N SER A 51 -22.01 6.04 14.65
CA SER A 51 -22.70 7.34 14.62
C SER A 51 -22.99 7.91 16.01
N GLU A 52 -23.07 7.05 17.04
CA GLU A 52 -23.29 7.45 18.44
C GLU A 52 -22.21 8.41 18.98
N TYR A 53 -20.99 8.36 18.43
CA TYR A 53 -19.88 9.22 18.85
C TYR A 53 -20.00 10.66 18.34
N ASN A 54 -20.83 10.89 17.30
CA ASN A 54 -21.01 12.21 16.67
C ASN A 54 -19.69 12.91 16.31
N GLU A 55 -18.69 12.13 15.92
CA GLU A 55 -17.35 12.64 15.65
C GLU A 55 -17.24 13.19 14.24
N THR A 56 -16.59 14.34 14.13
CA THR A 56 -16.33 15.01 12.86
C THR A 56 -14.84 15.14 12.63
N ILE A 57 -14.41 14.98 11.38
CA ILE A 57 -13.04 15.22 10.94
C ILE A 57 -13.03 16.19 9.77
N THR A 58 -12.05 17.09 9.76
CA THR A 58 -11.82 18.00 8.64
C THR A 58 -10.76 17.43 7.71
N GLY A 59 -11.10 17.32 6.42
CA GLY A 59 -10.19 16.94 5.35
C GLY A 59 -9.67 18.16 4.58
N TYR A 60 -8.39 18.11 4.21
CA TYR A 60 -7.73 19.09 3.35
C TYR A 60 -7.06 18.35 2.19
N LEU A 61 -7.72 18.35 1.03
CA LEU A 61 -7.30 17.54 -0.11
C LEU A 61 -6.80 18.43 -1.23
N VAL A 62 -5.47 18.58 -1.32
CA VAL A 62 -4.83 19.38 -2.38
C VAL A 62 -5.06 18.71 -3.73
N LEU A 63 -5.62 19.45 -4.69
CA LEU A 63 -6.04 18.92 -5.98
C LEU A 63 -4.92 18.99 -7.02
N VAL A 64 -4.15 20.07 -7.02
CA VAL A 64 -3.14 20.36 -8.05
C VAL A 64 -1.80 20.63 -7.39
N GLY A 65 -0.75 20.05 -7.95
CA GLY A 65 0.62 20.25 -7.49
C GLY A 65 1.22 21.57 -7.95
N LYS A 66 2.41 21.90 -7.44
CA LYS A 66 3.11 23.17 -7.74
C LYS A 66 3.41 23.40 -9.21
N GLU A 67 3.52 22.35 -10.02
CA GLU A 67 3.79 22.45 -11.47
C GLU A 67 2.50 22.40 -12.31
N GLY A 68 1.33 22.48 -11.67
CA GLY A 68 0.03 22.44 -12.34
C GLY A 68 -0.46 21.04 -12.70
N GLN A 69 0.23 19.99 -12.27
CA GLN A 69 -0.20 18.60 -12.48
C GLN A 69 -1.33 18.20 -11.52
N ASP A 70 -2.30 17.45 -12.02
CA ASP A 70 -3.32 16.82 -11.20
C ASP A 70 -2.68 15.87 -10.19
N LEU A 71 -3.10 15.99 -8.93
CA LEU A 71 -2.80 15.04 -7.88
C LEU A 71 -3.90 13.98 -7.80
N LEU A 72 -3.64 12.92 -7.05
CA LEU A 72 -4.59 11.83 -6.84
C LEU A 72 -5.95 12.31 -6.34
N ASN A 73 -5.95 13.30 -5.46
CA ASN A 73 -7.16 13.91 -4.93
C ASN A 73 -8.01 14.61 -6.00
N CYS A 74 -7.41 15.07 -7.10
CA CYS A 74 -8.15 15.61 -8.25
C CYS A 74 -9.01 14.52 -8.89
N ASP A 75 -8.42 13.36 -9.13
CA ASP A 75 -9.15 12.23 -9.72
C ASP A 75 -10.19 11.64 -8.76
N GLN A 76 -9.90 11.62 -7.45
CA GLN A 76 -10.88 11.29 -6.44
C GLN A 76 -12.05 12.28 -6.43
N ALA A 77 -11.79 13.59 -6.48
CA ALA A 77 -12.84 14.61 -6.52
C ALA A 77 -13.75 14.46 -7.75
N LYS A 78 -13.15 14.21 -8.93
CA LYS A 78 -13.89 13.91 -10.16
C LYS A 78 -14.82 12.70 -9.98
N LYS A 79 -14.30 11.62 -9.37
CA LYS A 79 -15.06 10.39 -9.12
C LYS A 79 -16.18 10.57 -8.09
N VAL A 80 -15.89 11.19 -6.96
CA VAL A 80 -16.79 11.25 -5.79
C VAL A 80 -17.91 12.27 -5.98
N PHE A 81 -17.60 13.41 -6.58
CA PHE A 81 -18.55 14.53 -6.72
C PHE A 81 -19.07 14.71 -8.14
N ASP A 82 -18.78 13.76 -9.04
CA ASP A 82 -19.10 13.84 -10.47
C ASP A 82 -18.62 15.15 -11.10
N TRP A 83 -17.40 15.58 -10.72
CA TRP A 83 -16.78 16.80 -11.20
C TRP A 83 -16.00 16.55 -12.50
N ASP A 84 -16.10 17.48 -13.46
CA ASP A 84 -15.47 17.36 -14.77
C ASP A 84 -13.98 17.75 -14.81
N GLY A 85 -13.47 18.31 -13.71
CA GLY A 85 -12.08 18.75 -13.60
C GLY A 85 -11.77 20.10 -14.27
N GLN A 86 -12.76 20.82 -14.82
CA GLN A 86 -12.53 22.04 -15.59
C GLN A 86 -12.65 23.31 -14.75
N SER A 87 -13.57 23.35 -13.80
CA SER A 87 -13.91 24.56 -13.04
C SER A 87 -13.98 24.31 -11.54
N PHE A 88 -13.19 25.07 -10.76
CA PHE A 88 -13.28 25.04 -9.30
C PHE A 88 -14.59 25.63 -8.76
N ALA A 89 -15.24 26.54 -9.50
CA ALA A 89 -16.55 27.06 -9.13
C ALA A 89 -17.65 26.00 -9.31
N ASP A 90 -17.50 25.12 -10.32
CA ASP A 90 -18.39 23.98 -10.49
C ASP A 90 -18.17 22.95 -9.36
N LEU A 91 -16.91 22.63 -9.05
CA LEU A 91 -16.57 21.78 -7.91
C LEU A 91 -17.17 22.30 -6.59
N ASP A 92 -17.06 23.60 -6.33
CA ASP A 92 -17.64 24.22 -5.12
C ASP A 92 -19.16 24.03 -5.05
N ALA A 93 -19.86 24.25 -6.17
CA ALA A 93 -21.30 23.99 -6.26
C ALA A 93 -21.65 22.51 -6.02
N LYS A 94 -20.83 21.58 -6.52
CA LYS A 94 -20.99 20.13 -6.29
C LYS A 94 -20.76 19.74 -4.82
N LEU A 95 -19.80 20.36 -4.15
CA LEU A 95 -19.57 20.13 -2.71
C LEU A 95 -20.76 20.64 -1.88
N ILE A 96 -21.33 21.79 -2.22
CA ILE A 96 -22.56 22.31 -1.58
C ILE A 96 -23.74 21.36 -1.83
N GLU A 97 -23.89 20.82 -3.03
CA GLU A 97 -24.88 19.80 -3.34
C GLU A 97 -24.69 18.53 -2.50
N ALA A 98 -23.45 18.04 -2.37
CA ALA A 98 -23.09 16.89 -1.55
C ALA A 98 -23.46 17.10 -0.07
N VAL A 99 -23.19 18.29 0.48
CA VAL A 99 -23.59 18.68 1.85
C VAL A 99 -25.11 18.68 2.01
N ASN A 100 -25.83 19.33 1.09
CA ASN A 100 -27.30 19.41 1.15
C ASN A 100 -27.96 18.04 1.04
N ASN A 101 -27.39 17.15 0.23
CA ASN A 101 -27.89 15.80 0.02
C ASN A 101 -27.41 14.81 1.10
N LYS A 102 -26.61 15.26 2.08
CA LYS A 102 -25.97 14.41 3.09
C LYS A 102 -25.25 13.23 2.45
N GLN A 103 -24.51 13.49 1.38
CA GLN A 103 -23.81 12.47 0.62
C GLN A 103 -22.86 11.68 1.54
N ILE A 104 -22.98 10.35 1.47
CA ILE A 104 -22.07 9.43 2.15
C ILE A 104 -20.83 9.26 1.26
N VAL A 105 -19.67 9.49 1.84
CA VAL A 105 -18.35 9.29 1.24
C VAL A 105 -17.58 8.28 2.07
N LEU A 106 -16.74 7.50 1.40
CA LEU A 106 -15.73 6.69 2.06
C LEU A 106 -14.49 7.57 2.27
N ILE A 107 -13.97 7.61 3.49
CA ILE A 107 -12.75 8.36 3.83
C ILE A 107 -11.71 7.43 4.45
N HIS A 108 -10.44 7.65 4.15
CA HIS A 108 -9.32 7.06 4.88
C HIS A 108 -8.66 8.14 5.73
N CYS A 109 -8.51 7.85 7.01
CA CYS A 109 -7.82 8.72 7.94
C CYS A 109 -6.44 8.15 8.24
N GLU A 110 -5.40 8.98 8.22
CA GLU A 110 -4.04 8.59 8.61
C GLU A 110 -3.42 9.70 9.47
N ASN A 111 -2.46 9.34 10.32
CA ASN A 111 -1.69 10.34 11.04
C ASN A 111 -0.71 11.02 10.10
N ASP A 112 -0.82 12.34 10.04
CA ASP A 112 0.16 13.17 9.35
C ASP A 112 1.00 13.92 10.39
N THR A 113 2.33 13.77 10.32
CA THR A 113 3.26 14.44 11.22
C THR A 113 3.89 15.63 10.51
N TYR A 114 3.56 16.83 10.98
CA TYR A 114 4.12 18.09 10.46
C TYR A 114 4.64 18.97 11.60
N LYS A 115 5.93 19.36 11.52
CA LYS A 115 6.60 20.18 12.55
C LYS A 115 6.44 19.59 13.97
N ASP A 116 6.74 18.29 14.10
CA ASP A 116 6.65 17.52 15.36
C ASP A 116 5.25 17.47 15.98
N LYS A 117 4.22 17.77 15.18
CA LYS A 117 2.82 17.62 15.57
C LYS A 117 2.17 16.58 14.68
N THR A 118 1.77 15.47 15.29
CA THR A 118 0.98 14.42 14.67
C THR A 118 -0.49 14.74 14.82
N SER A 119 -1.23 14.69 13.72
CA SER A 119 -2.68 14.88 13.72
C SER A 119 -3.32 13.91 12.72
N LEU A 120 -4.43 13.31 13.11
CA LEU A 120 -5.25 12.51 12.20
C LEU A 120 -5.85 13.41 11.12
N LYS A 121 -5.71 13.02 9.86
CA LYS A 121 -6.25 13.76 8.70
C LYS A 121 -6.88 12.80 7.71
N VAL A 122 -7.88 13.30 6.99
CA VAL A 122 -8.39 12.62 5.80
C VAL A 122 -7.34 12.69 4.70
N GLN A 123 -6.78 11.55 4.32
CA GLN A 123 -5.81 11.43 3.22
C GLN A 123 -6.47 10.98 1.91
N TRP A 124 -7.60 10.29 2.00
CA TRP A 124 -8.26 9.69 0.86
C TRP A 124 -9.77 9.89 0.95
N ILE A 125 -10.41 10.12 -0.20
CA ILE A 125 -11.86 10.05 -0.35
C ILE A 125 -12.25 9.12 -1.51
N ASP A 126 -13.37 8.44 -1.36
CA ASP A 126 -14.01 7.64 -2.40
C ASP A 126 -15.54 7.67 -2.25
N THR A 127 -16.26 7.06 -3.20
CA THR A 127 -17.70 6.90 -3.17
C THR A 127 -18.09 6.04 -1.97
N GLY A 128 -19.24 6.33 -1.33
CA GLY A 128 -19.65 5.61 -0.12
C GLY A 128 -19.92 4.11 -0.30
N ASP A 129 -20.05 3.64 -1.54
CA ASP A 129 -20.20 2.23 -1.91
C ASP A 129 -18.87 1.54 -2.26
N ALA A 130 -17.75 2.27 -2.25
CA ALA A 130 -16.43 1.70 -2.49
C ALA A 130 -16.02 0.74 -1.36
N GLN A 131 -15.17 -0.23 -1.69
CA GLN A 131 -14.57 -1.15 -0.73
C GLN A 131 -13.25 -0.57 -0.18
N PRO A 132 -13.06 -0.55 1.14
CA PRO A 132 -11.78 -0.26 1.78
C PRO A 132 -10.64 -1.12 1.26
N GLY A 133 -9.41 -0.61 1.41
CA GLY A 133 -8.20 -1.40 1.18
C GLY A 133 -8.05 -1.89 -0.26
N GLY A 134 -8.51 -1.12 -1.24
CA GLY A 134 -8.49 -1.43 -2.68
C GLY A 134 -7.34 -2.35 -3.06
N SER A 135 -7.64 -3.65 -3.12
CA SER A 135 -6.61 -4.68 -3.28
C SER A 135 -5.73 -4.31 -4.47
N ILE A 136 -4.40 -4.36 -4.28
CA ILE A 136 -3.46 -4.18 -5.39
C ILE A 136 -3.84 -5.20 -6.46
N LYS A 137 -4.51 -4.73 -7.53
CA LYS A 137 -4.91 -5.59 -8.63
C LYS A 137 -3.63 -5.98 -9.38
N LYS A 138 -3.05 -7.11 -8.98
CA LYS A 138 -1.90 -7.69 -9.66
C LYS A 138 -2.36 -8.07 -11.07
N LEU A 139 -1.86 -7.33 -12.06
CA LEU A 139 -2.08 -7.66 -13.47
C LEU A 139 -1.50 -9.05 -13.74
N ASP A 140 -2.26 -9.87 -14.46
CA ASP A 140 -1.74 -11.18 -14.86
C ASP A 140 -0.63 -11.05 -15.92
N SER A 141 0.07 -12.16 -16.19
CA SER A 141 1.20 -12.15 -17.12
C SER A 141 0.86 -11.71 -18.55
N SER A 142 -0.40 -11.81 -18.96
CA SER A 142 -0.88 -11.36 -20.26
C SER A 142 -1.14 -9.85 -20.27
N GLU A 143 -1.68 -9.31 -19.17
CA GLU A 143 -1.92 -7.88 -19.00
C GLU A 143 -0.62 -7.09 -18.82
N LEU A 144 0.35 -7.64 -18.09
CA LEU A 144 1.70 -7.08 -17.99
C LEU A 144 2.40 -6.99 -19.36
N LYS A 145 2.26 -8.01 -20.21
CA LYS A 145 2.80 -7.97 -21.58
C LYS A 145 2.12 -6.90 -22.45
N LYS A 146 0.81 -6.68 -22.28
CA LYS A 146 0.11 -5.58 -22.96
C LYS A 146 0.61 -4.24 -22.47
N LEU A 147 0.88 -4.11 -21.18
CA LEU A 147 1.47 -2.92 -20.57
C LEU A 147 2.88 -2.65 -21.15
N ASP A 148 3.75 -3.67 -21.19
CA ASP A 148 5.08 -3.59 -21.80
C ASP A 148 5.03 -3.18 -23.28
N ALA A 149 4.05 -3.72 -24.02
CA ALA A 149 3.85 -3.38 -25.43
C ALA A 149 3.35 -1.94 -25.63
N ARG A 150 2.49 -1.45 -24.72
CA ARG A 150 1.92 -0.10 -24.75
C ARG A 150 2.93 0.96 -24.33
N PHE A 151 3.76 0.64 -23.35
CA PHE A 151 4.71 1.57 -22.73
C PHE A 151 6.16 1.22 -23.03
N LYS A 152 6.45 0.64 -24.20
CA LYS A 152 7.80 0.22 -24.64
C LYS A 152 8.85 1.24 -24.20
N ARG A 153 9.47 0.97 -23.05
CA ARG A 153 10.56 1.79 -22.54
C ARG A 153 11.68 1.58 -23.54
N LYS A 154 12.11 2.65 -24.21
CA LYS A 154 13.28 2.60 -25.09
C LYS A 154 14.47 2.25 -24.20
N ALA A 155 14.79 0.96 -24.12
CA ALA A 155 15.98 0.51 -23.43
C ALA A 155 17.16 1.21 -24.09
N LYS A 156 17.90 2.01 -23.32
CA LYS A 156 19.17 2.59 -23.77
C LYS A 156 20.03 1.40 -24.21
N PRO A 157 20.51 1.33 -25.47
CA PRO A 157 21.29 0.20 -25.92
C PRO A 157 22.53 0.08 -25.03
N LYS A 158 22.63 -1.06 -24.32
CA LYS A 158 23.83 -1.44 -23.58
C LYS A 158 24.92 -1.61 -24.62
N ALA A 159 25.94 -0.75 -24.57
CA ALA A 159 27.09 -0.81 -25.47
C ALA A 159 27.69 -2.23 -25.41
N ALA A 160 27.58 -2.96 -26.51
CA ALA A 160 28.23 -4.25 -26.65
C ALA A 160 29.73 -4.01 -26.74
N THR A 161 30.48 -4.48 -25.73
CA THR A 161 31.93 -4.48 -25.74
C THR A 161 32.38 -5.38 -26.91
N ALA A 162 33.05 -4.78 -27.89
CA ALA A 162 33.53 -5.49 -29.07
C ALA A 162 34.55 -6.57 -28.69
N ALA A 163 34.22 -7.84 -28.94
CA ALA A 163 35.17 -8.93 -28.84
C ALA A 163 36.20 -8.81 -30.00
N LYS A 164 37.48 -8.82 -29.62
CA LYS A 164 38.65 -8.75 -30.51
C LYS A 164 38.66 -9.95 -31.50
N PRO A 165 38.98 -9.76 -32.80
CA PRO A 165 39.01 -10.86 -33.76
C PRO A 165 40.27 -11.72 -33.57
N ALA A 166 40.10 -13.04 -33.43
CA ALA A 166 41.18 -14.01 -33.57
C ALA A 166 41.39 -14.37 -35.05
N ALA A 167 42.65 -14.56 -35.43
CA ALA A 167 43.14 -14.74 -36.79
C ALA A 167 42.64 -16.02 -37.50
N LYS A 168 42.59 -15.95 -38.83
CA LYS A 168 42.38 -17.04 -39.82
C LYS A 168 43.72 -17.26 -40.58
N PRO A 169 43.88 -18.24 -41.52
CA PRO A 169 43.30 -19.59 -41.71
C PRO A 169 44.35 -20.68 -42.08
N ALA A 170 44.00 -21.97 -41.95
CA ALA A 170 44.43 -23.05 -42.88
C ALA A 170 43.35 -24.15 -42.89
N ALA A 171 42.50 -24.27 -43.93
CA ALA A 171 42.53 -25.26 -45.04
C ALA A 171 42.45 -26.73 -44.55
N LYS A 172 41.60 -27.66 -45.01
CA LYS A 172 40.55 -27.81 -46.04
C LYS A 172 39.84 -29.14 -45.73
N ALA A 173 38.50 -29.23 -45.81
CA ALA A 173 37.74 -30.38 -46.37
C ALA A 173 36.22 -30.14 -46.29
N LYS A 174 35.48 -30.85 -47.13
CA LYS A 174 34.14 -30.55 -47.70
C LYS A 174 32.96 -31.02 -46.81
N PRO A 175 31.68 -30.75 -47.19
CA PRO A 175 30.60 -30.41 -46.26
C PRO A 175 29.60 -31.54 -45.99
N THR A 176 29.02 -31.55 -44.79
CA THR A 176 27.72 -32.19 -44.51
C THR A 176 26.94 -31.38 -43.47
N THR A 177 25.77 -30.91 -43.87
CA THR A 177 24.74 -30.23 -43.07
C THR A 177 23.89 -31.26 -42.26
N PRO A 178 22.96 -30.87 -41.38
CA PRO A 178 23.16 -30.73 -39.94
C PRO A 178 22.29 -31.67 -39.08
N LYS A 179 22.72 -32.02 -37.87
CA LYS A 179 21.79 -32.32 -36.76
C LYS A 179 22.22 -31.59 -35.49
N LYS A 180 21.37 -30.64 -35.09
CA LYS A 180 21.50 -29.83 -33.89
C LYS A 180 21.21 -30.72 -32.67
N PRO A 181 22.12 -30.85 -31.71
CA PRO A 181 21.83 -31.46 -30.42
C PRO A 181 20.87 -30.57 -29.62
N VAL A 182 19.85 -31.19 -29.03
CA VAL A 182 18.95 -30.54 -28.08
C VAL A 182 19.73 -30.31 -26.80
N THR A 183 20.14 -29.07 -26.55
CA THR A 183 20.64 -28.65 -25.23
C THR A 183 19.47 -28.25 -24.33
N PRO A 184 19.43 -28.70 -23.06
CA PRO A 184 18.34 -28.41 -22.14
C PRO A 184 18.20 -26.92 -21.83
N LYS A 185 16.94 -26.50 -21.70
CA LYS A 185 16.50 -25.18 -21.24
C LYS A 185 17.08 -24.92 -19.84
N LYS A 186 17.91 -23.87 -19.75
CA LYS A 186 18.39 -23.28 -18.50
C LYS A 186 17.18 -22.93 -17.62
N ALA A 187 17.10 -23.57 -16.46
CA ALA A 187 16.10 -23.30 -15.44
C ALA A 187 16.21 -21.86 -14.94
N ALA A 188 15.06 -21.27 -14.63
CA ALA A 188 14.93 -20.06 -13.84
C ALA A 188 15.54 -20.28 -12.43
N PRO A 189 16.02 -19.23 -11.73
CA PRO A 189 16.54 -19.41 -10.39
C PRO A 189 15.43 -19.92 -9.48
N ALA A 190 15.68 -21.08 -8.88
CA ALA A 190 14.87 -21.62 -7.82
C ALA A 190 14.84 -20.63 -6.65
N LYS A 191 13.65 -20.42 -6.09
CA LYS A 191 13.47 -19.91 -4.73
C LYS A 191 14.40 -20.74 -3.85
N ALA A 192 15.40 -20.10 -3.24
CA ALA A 192 16.30 -20.79 -2.32
C ALA A 192 15.43 -21.42 -1.23
N GLU A 193 15.47 -22.75 -1.13
CA GLU A 193 14.98 -23.43 0.07
C GLU A 193 15.77 -22.85 1.24
N ALA A 194 15.04 -22.22 2.16
CA ALA A 194 15.57 -21.77 3.43
C ALA A 194 16.23 -22.95 4.13
N ALA A 195 17.44 -22.74 4.65
CA ALA A 195 18.06 -23.71 5.54
C ALA A 195 17.14 -23.93 6.76
N PRO A 196 17.11 -25.13 7.35
CA PRO A 196 16.41 -25.33 8.62
C PRO A 196 17.01 -24.38 9.66
N GLY A 197 16.27 -23.34 10.05
CA GLY A 197 16.74 -22.30 10.97
C GLY A 197 16.75 -20.86 10.46
N SER A 198 16.28 -20.56 9.24
CA SER A 198 16.19 -19.18 8.74
C SER A 198 14.76 -18.79 8.34
N CYS A 199 14.29 -17.61 8.77
CA CYS A 199 13.02 -17.02 8.31
C CYS A 199 13.13 -15.49 8.21
N SER A 200 12.33 -14.85 7.36
CA SER A 200 12.28 -13.39 7.29
C SER A 200 11.34 -12.80 8.35
N LYS A 201 11.46 -11.50 8.65
CA LYS A 201 10.55 -10.77 9.54
C LYS A 201 9.07 -11.03 9.20
N ASP A 202 8.73 -10.94 7.93
CA ASP A 202 7.36 -11.14 7.44
C ASP A 202 6.88 -12.57 7.71
N ASP A 203 7.75 -13.57 7.49
CA ASP A 203 7.44 -14.98 7.78
C ASP A 203 7.23 -15.20 9.30
N VAL A 204 7.96 -14.50 10.16
CA VAL A 204 7.78 -14.57 11.62
C VAL A 204 6.44 -13.96 12.00
N TRP A 205 6.11 -12.77 11.48
CA TRP A 205 4.86 -12.08 11.78
C TRP A 205 3.65 -12.89 11.31
N GLU A 206 3.66 -13.38 10.08
CA GLU A 206 2.60 -14.24 9.54
C GLU A 206 2.41 -15.50 10.40
N PHE A 207 3.51 -16.09 10.90
CA PHE A 207 3.45 -17.26 11.76
C PHE A 207 2.84 -16.94 13.14
N VAL A 208 3.29 -15.88 13.82
CA VAL A 208 2.84 -15.58 15.19
C VAL A 208 1.43 -14.98 15.23
N CYS A 209 1.00 -14.31 14.15
CA CYS A 209 -0.36 -13.80 14.01
C CYS A 209 -1.38 -14.85 13.55
N ASN A 210 -0.97 -16.10 13.34
CA ASN A 210 -1.90 -17.16 13.00
C ASN A 210 -2.72 -17.56 14.24
N GLU A 211 -3.97 -17.10 14.29
CA GLU A 211 -4.93 -17.35 15.38
C GLU A 211 -5.21 -18.85 15.59
N GLU A 212 -5.01 -19.70 14.57
CA GLU A 212 -5.18 -21.15 14.74
C GLU A 212 -4.15 -21.77 15.71
N LEU A 213 -3.05 -21.08 15.98
CA LEU A 213 -2.00 -21.50 16.91
C LEU A 213 -2.21 -20.98 18.33
N TRP A 214 -3.22 -20.14 18.55
CA TRP A 214 -3.42 -19.41 19.79
C TRP A 214 -4.20 -20.26 20.81
N ASN A 215 -3.71 -20.29 22.05
CA ASN A 215 -4.43 -20.90 23.17
C ASN A 215 -5.56 -19.99 23.66
N GLU A 216 -6.51 -20.55 24.42
CA GLU A 216 -7.62 -19.78 25.01
C GLU A 216 -7.09 -18.63 25.88
N GLY A 217 -7.43 -17.39 25.51
CA GLY A 217 -6.99 -16.17 26.20
C GLY A 217 -5.79 -15.45 25.59
N VAL A 218 -5.18 -15.98 24.52
CA VAL A 218 -4.17 -15.25 23.74
C VAL A 218 -4.88 -14.23 22.84
N THR A 219 -4.44 -12.98 22.89
CA THR A 219 -4.92 -11.88 22.05
C THR A 219 -3.79 -11.33 21.18
N ILE A 220 -4.13 -10.56 20.14
CA ILE A 220 -3.14 -9.86 19.31
C ILE A 220 -2.24 -8.93 20.16
N ASP A 221 -2.79 -8.30 21.20
CA ASP A 221 -2.03 -7.46 22.12
C ASP A 221 -0.96 -8.27 22.85
N THR A 222 -1.29 -9.49 23.29
CA THR A 222 -0.34 -10.41 23.95
C THR A 222 0.79 -10.80 22.99
N VAL A 223 0.46 -11.06 21.71
CA VAL A 223 1.44 -11.37 20.67
C VAL A 223 2.34 -10.16 20.37
N SER A 224 1.75 -8.96 20.29
CA SER A 224 2.46 -7.70 20.03
C SER A 224 3.44 -7.34 21.17
N GLU A 225 3.02 -7.52 22.42
CA GLU A 225 3.88 -7.36 23.59
C GLU A 225 5.05 -8.35 23.57
N ALA A 226 4.77 -9.64 23.29
CA ALA A 226 5.80 -10.67 23.19
C ALA A 226 6.80 -10.41 22.05
N TRP A 227 6.31 -9.90 20.91
CA TRP A 227 7.14 -9.49 19.78
C TRP A 227 8.08 -8.34 20.16
N THR A 228 7.54 -7.27 20.75
CA THR A 228 8.31 -6.11 21.19
C THR A 228 9.39 -6.51 22.18
N GLN A 229 9.04 -7.33 23.17
CA GLN A 229 10.00 -7.81 24.16
C GLN A 229 11.10 -8.70 23.55
N ALA A 230 10.77 -9.55 22.57
CA ALA A 230 11.74 -10.39 21.90
C ALA A 230 12.75 -9.58 21.06
N ILE A 231 12.30 -8.47 20.44
CA ILE A 231 13.19 -7.53 19.74
C ILE A 231 14.11 -6.82 20.74
N GLU A 232 13.58 -6.32 21.86
CA GLU A 232 14.37 -5.64 22.89
C GLU A 232 15.47 -6.55 23.49
N GLU A 233 15.18 -7.84 23.68
CA GLU A 233 16.15 -8.82 24.18
C GLU A 233 17.30 -9.10 23.21
N MET A 234 17.05 -9.01 21.90
CA MET A 234 18.06 -9.20 20.84
C MET A 234 18.86 -7.91 20.55
N GLY A 235 18.26 -6.76 20.81
CA GLY A 235 18.87 -5.44 20.68
C GLY A 235 17.99 -4.48 19.87
N PRO A 236 18.04 -3.17 20.13
CA PRO A 236 17.08 -2.20 19.60
C PRO A 236 17.23 -1.88 18.09
N ASP A 237 18.19 -2.50 17.40
CA ASP A 237 18.54 -2.18 16.00
C ASP A 237 18.01 -3.26 15.04
N GLU A 238 16.69 -3.22 14.85
CA GLU A 238 15.92 -4.18 14.04
C GLU A 238 16.42 -4.26 12.59
N ASP A 239 16.90 -3.15 12.04
CA ASP A 239 17.41 -3.04 10.67
C ASP A 239 18.70 -3.85 10.43
N LYS A 240 19.33 -4.34 11.50
CA LYS A 240 20.54 -5.18 11.44
C LYS A 240 20.27 -6.66 11.64
N PHE A 241 19.02 -7.05 11.90
CA PHE A 241 18.69 -8.45 12.16
C PHE A 241 18.86 -9.31 10.90
N SER A 242 19.62 -10.39 11.06
CA SER A 242 19.76 -11.45 10.07
C SER A 242 18.54 -12.37 10.05
N VAL A 243 18.44 -13.23 9.04
CA VAL A 243 17.36 -14.23 8.93
C VAL A 243 17.43 -15.29 10.03
N GLU A 244 18.60 -15.48 10.64
CA GLU A 244 18.81 -16.30 11.82
C GLU A 244 18.30 -15.59 13.10
N ASP A 245 18.47 -14.27 13.21
CA ASP A 245 17.96 -13.49 14.35
C ASP A 245 16.42 -13.51 14.39
N TRP A 246 15.78 -13.38 13.23
CA TRP A 246 14.34 -13.52 13.09
C TRP A 246 13.84 -14.91 13.50
N PHE A 247 14.60 -15.95 13.23
CA PHE A 247 14.27 -17.30 13.69
C PHE A 247 14.34 -17.42 15.22
N VAL A 248 15.34 -16.79 15.86
CA VAL A 248 15.44 -16.74 17.33
C VAL A 248 14.28 -15.96 17.94
N ILE A 249 13.90 -14.82 17.33
CA ILE A 249 12.75 -14.01 17.75
C ILE A 249 11.46 -14.84 17.67
N ARG A 250 11.25 -15.56 16.57
CA ARG A 250 10.10 -16.46 16.43
C ARG A 250 10.03 -17.48 17.56
N ASP A 251 11.14 -18.16 17.84
CA ASP A 251 11.21 -19.19 18.88
C ASP A 251 10.97 -18.61 20.28
N ALA A 252 11.48 -17.39 20.54
CA ALA A 252 11.25 -16.67 21.79
C ALA A 252 9.77 -16.32 21.98
N ILE A 253 9.10 -15.82 20.94
CA ILE A 253 7.66 -15.52 20.96
C ILE A 253 6.86 -16.81 21.16
N CYS A 254 7.21 -17.89 20.44
CA CYS A 254 6.51 -19.16 20.57
C CYS A 254 6.58 -19.74 21.98
N LYS A 255 7.74 -19.64 22.65
CA LYS A 255 7.90 -20.07 24.05
C LYS A 255 7.08 -19.24 25.01
N LYS A 256 6.96 -17.93 24.76
CA LYS A 256 6.23 -17.00 25.64
C LYS A 256 4.71 -17.11 25.47
N VAL A 257 4.24 -17.25 24.23
CA VAL A 257 2.81 -17.15 23.89
C VAL A 257 2.15 -18.52 23.72
N PHE A 258 2.82 -19.48 23.08
CA PHE A 258 2.19 -20.75 22.67
C PHE A 258 2.48 -21.93 23.60
N ALA A 259 3.47 -21.81 24.49
CA ALA A 259 3.85 -22.83 25.49
C ALA A 259 3.82 -24.26 24.92
N PHE A 260 4.70 -24.54 23.96
CA PHE A 260 4.99 -25.90 23.48
C PHE A 260 5.86 -26.69 24.47
#